data_AF-A0A7J6R952-F1
#
_entry.id   AF-A0A7J6R952-F1
#
_cell.length_a   1.000
_cell.length_b   1.000
_cell.length_c   1.000
_cell.angle_alpha   90.00
_cell.angle_beta   90.00
_cell.angle_gamma   90.00
#
_symmetry.space_group_name_H-M   'P 1'
#
loop_
_entity.id
_entity.type
_entity.pdbx_description
1 polymer ?
#
loop_
_entity_poly.entity_id
_entity_poly.type
_entity_poly.pdbx_seq_one_letter_code
_entity_poly.pdbx_strand_id
1 'polypeptide(L)'
;HFIRCGSSTATLEVALQVRPTYTILAEDLPQCGPDGRVKTLRSLVRSVANLMIKRYQMHRLRSGTILISDGFYDFLPHFADLERECRQLQQNWPDIDKPPSIDDALRFLSPPCLDIFIQLPRSDQDRLVK
;
A
#
# COMPACT_ATOMS: atom_id res chain seq x y z
N HIS A 1 4.16 -0.45 16.87
CA HIS A 1 3.24 0.64 16.51
C HIS A 1 3.43 1.02 15.05
N PHE A 2 2.34 1.18 14.31
CA PHE A 2 2.33 1.81 12.99
C PHE A 2 1.78 3.22 13.15
N ILE A 3 2.51 4.21 12.67
CA ILE A 3 2.18 5.63 12.89
C ILE A 3 2.21 6.34 11.55
N ARG A 4 1.09 6.97 11.19
CA ARG A 4 0.99 7.87 10.05
C ARG A 4 1.44 9.27 10.48
N CYS A 5 2.43 9.84 9.81
CA CYS A 5 3.19 10.99 10.33
C CYS A 5 3.20 12.20 9.37
N GLY A 6 2.04 12.50 8.77
CA GLY A 6 1.88 13.66 7.89
C GLY A 6 2.69 13.53 6.61
N SER A 7 3.10 14.66 6.03
CA SER A 7 3.93 14.66 4.81
C SER A 7 5.27 13.95 5.01
N SER A 8 5.92 13.57 3.92
CA SER A 8 7.22 12.89 3.98
C SER A 8 8.32 13.75 4.60
N THR A 9 8.29 15.07 4.42
CA THR A 9 9.23 15.99 5.09
C THR A 9 9.09 15.91 6.60
N ALA A 10 7.86 16.00 7.13
CA ALA A 10 7.60 15.87 8.55
C ALA A 10 7.96 14.47 9.07
N THR A 11 7.57 13.43 8.33
CA THR A 11 7.89 12.04 8.65
C THR A 11 9.42 11.81 8.74
N LEU A 12 10.18 12.39 7.81
CA LEU A 12 11.64 12.29 7.78
C LEU A 12 12.28 13.03 8.96
N GLU A 13 11.81 14.23 9.28
CA GLU A 13 12.29 15.00 10.45
C GLU A 13 12.06 14.22 11.75
N VAL A 14 10.84 13.71 11.95
CA VAL A 14 10.50 12.87 13.12
C VAL A 14 11.38 11.62 13.14
N ALA A 15 11.57 10.95 12.00
CA ALA A 15 12.38 9.75 11.91
C ALA A 15 13.85 9.98 12.33
N LEU A 16 14.44 11.13 11.94
CA LEU A 16 15.81 11.49 12.33
C LEU A 16 15.97 11.71 13.84
N GLN A 17 14.92 12.24 14.50
CA GLN A 17 14.91 12.49 15.93
C GLN A 17 14.66 11.22 16.75
N VAL A 18 13.63 10.45 16.39
CA VAL A 18 13.15 9.32 17.23
C VAL A 18 13.75 7.97 16.85
N ARG A 19 14.43 7.89 15.69
CA ARG A 19 15.06 6.66 15.15
C ARG A 19 14.10 5.47 15.20
N PRO A 20 12.97 5.51 14.45
CA PRO A 20 12.01 4.41 14.42
C PRO A 20 12.69 3.14 13.91
N THR A 21 12.00 2.02 14.08
CA THR A 21 12.50 0.73 13.57
C THR A 21 12.55 0.70 12.04
N TYR A 22 11.60 1.37 11.39
CA TYR A 22 11.57 1.54 9.95
C TYR A 22 10.78 2.79 9.59
N THR A 23 11.17 3.44 8.49
CA THR A 23 10.48 4.61 7.93
C THR A 23 10.14 4.34 6.48
N ILE A 24 8.91 4.65 6.10
CA ILE A 24 8.41 4.56 4.73
C ILE A 24 8.00 5.98 4.31
N LEU A 25 8.74 6.51 3.34
CA LEU A 25 8.40 7.76 2.65
C LEU A 25 7.70 7.41 1.33
N ALA A 26 6.62 8.11 1.01
CA ALA A 26 5.80 7.81 -0.17
C ALA A 26 6.61 7.98 -1.47
N GLU A 27 7.46 9.00 -1.55
CA GLU A 27 8.29 9.33 -2.71
C GLU A 27 9.42 8.31 -2.96
N ASP A 28 9.70 7.43 -1.97
CA ASP A 28 10.66 6.34 -2.09
C ASP A 28 10.04 5.04 -2.62
N LEU A 29 8.71 5.00 -2.79
CA LEU A 29 7.99 3.81 -3.28
C LEU A 29 8.17 3.57 -4.79
N PRO A 30 8.16 4.61 -5.66
CA PRO A 30 8.42 4.43 -7.08
C PRO A 30 9.88 4.06 -7.36
N GLN A 31 10.79 4.33 -6.42
CA GLN A 31 12.21 4.05 -6.58
C GLN A 31 12.47 2.53 -6.48
N CYS A 32 13.34 2.05 -7.37
CA CYS A 32 13.79 0.66 -7.31
C CYS A 32 14.60 0.42 -6.03
N GLY A 33 14.36 -0.74 -5.40
CA GLY A 33 15.19 -1.23 -4.33
C GLY A 33 16.61 -1.59 -4.79
N PRO A 34 17.48 -2.03 -3.86
CA PRO A 34 18.84 -2.46 -4.18
C PRO A 34 18.91 -3.67 -5.13
N ASP A 35 17.79 -4.38 -5.31
CA ASP A 35 17.59 -5.48 -6.27
C ASP A 35 17.09 -5.01 -7.65
N GLY A 36 16.99 -3.70 -7.88
CA GLY A 36 16.56 -3.10 -9.14
C GLY A 36 15.04 -3.18 -9.39
N ARG A 37 14.26 -3.63 -8.41
CA ARG A 37 12.80 -3.80 -8.55
C ARG A 37 12.04 -2.68 -7.83
N VAL A 38 10.96 -2.20 -8.45
CA VAL A 38 10.06 -1.23 -7.83
C VAL A 38 9.40 -1.87 -6.59
N LYS A 39 9.23 -1.08 -5.53
CA LYS A 39 8.60 -1.56 -4.30
C LYS A 39 7.10 -1.74 -4.54
N THR A 40 6.64 -2.98 -4.44
CA THR A 40 5.20 -3.32 -4.45
C THR A 40 4.67 -3.37 -3.03
N LEU A 41 3.32 -3.30 -2.88
CA LEU A 41 2.68 -3.49 -1.57
C LEU A 41 3.13 -4.79 -0.90
N ARG A 42 3.13 -5.90 -1.66
CA ARG A 42 3.63 -7.20 -1.20
C ARG A 42 5.08 -7.16 -0.74
N SER A 43 5.97 -6.51 -1.48
CA SER A 43 7.38 -6.44 -1.09
C SER A 43 7.58 -5.60 0.16
N LEU A 44 6.84 -4.51 0.33
CA LEU A 44 6.89 -3.65 1.52
C LEU A 44 6.42 -4.40 2.77
N VAL A 45 5.26 -5.06 2.68
CA VAL A 45 4.73 -5.88 3.78
C VAL A 45 5.73 -6.99 4.16
N ARG A 46 6.31 -7.66 3.15
CA ARG A 46 7.35 -8.68 3.38
C ARG A 46 8.59 -8.10 4.05
N SER A 47 9.06 -6.93 3.63
CA SER A 47 10.22 -6.25 4.24
C SER A 47 9.98 -5.93 5.71
N VAL A 48 8.81 -5.38 6.04
CA VAL A 48 8.43 -5.09 7.44
C VAL A 48 8.34 -6.39 8.26
N ALA A 49 7.69 -7.43 7.74
CA ALA A 49 7.57 -8.72 8.42
C ALA A 49 8.95 -9.35 8.69
N ASN A 50 9.82 -9.39 7.68
CA ASN A 50 11.18 -9.92 7.80
C ASN A 50 12.02 -9.12 8.80
N LEU A 51 11.87 -7.79 8.82
CA LEU A 51 12.54 -6.93 9.81
C LEU A 51 12.11 -7.28 11.23
N MET A 52 10.82 -7.50 11.47
CA MET A 52 10.31 -7.91 12.80
C MET A 52 10.85 -9.28 13.21
N ILE A 53 10.82 -10.26 12.30
CA ILE A 53 11.36 -11.61 12.55
C ILE A 53 12.84 -11.53 12.92
N LYS A 54 13.65 -10.80 12.12
CA LYS A 54 15.08 -10.64 12.35
C LYS A 54 15.38 -9.96 13.69
N ARG A 55 14.64 -8.91 14.04
CA ARG A 55 14.77 -8.24 15.35
C ARG A 55 14.48 -9.17 16.51
N TYR A 56 13.46 -10.01 16.40
CA TYR A 56 13.16 -11.00 17.42
C TYR A 56 14.24 -12.08 17.51
N GLN A 57 14.72 -12.60 16.39
CA GLN A 57 15.74 -13.65 16.37
C GLN A 57 17.08 -13.17 16.94
N MET A 58 17.53 -11.96 16.57
CA MET A 58 18.83 -11.44 16.95
C MET A 58 18.86 -10.82 18.36
N HIS A 59 17.76 -10.17 18.77
CA HIS A 59 17.76 -9.34 19.99
C HIS A 59 16.58 -9.62 20.92
N ARG A 60 15.73 -10.61 20.62
CA ARG A 60 14.50 -10.93 21.37
C ARG A 60 13.53 -9.76 21.54
N LEU A 61 13.66 -8.72 20.71
CA LEU A 61 12.79 -7.56 20.70
C LEU A 61 11.45 -7.92 20.07
N ARG A 62 10.36 -7.74 20.82
CA ARG A 62 8.97 -8.02 20.40
C ARG A 62 8.19 -6.76 20.02
N SER A 63 8.85 -5.61 20.04
CA SER A 63 8.27 -4.32 19.74
C SER A 63 9.14 -3.51 18.78
N GLY A 64 8.49 -2.57 18.11
CA GLY A 64 9.10 -1.65 17.16
C GLY A 64 8.09 -0.62 16.70
N THR A 65 8.60 0.41 16.01
CA THR A 65 7.81 1.52 15.51
C THR A 65 8.07 1.68 14.01
N ILE A 66 7.01 1.71 13.22
CA ILE A 66 7.06 1.95 11.78
C ILE A 66 6.41 3.32 11.52
N LEU A 67 7.17 4.25 10.95
CA LEU A 67 6.66 5.55 10.50
C LEU A 67 6.31 5.47 9.02
N ILE A 68 5.14 6.00 8.66
CA ILE A 68 4.62 6.02 7.30
C ILE A 68 4.16 7.44 6.99
N SER A 69 4.62 8.00 5.88
CA SER A 69 4.11 9.29 5.41
C SER A 69 2.70 9.15 4.82
N ASP A 70 1.98 10.26 4.73
CA ASP A 70 0.73 10.38 3.99
C ASP A 70 0.95 10.12 2.49
N GLY A 71 -0.14 9.90 1.75
CA GLY A 71 -0.09 9.67 0.31
C GLY A 71 0.48 8.32 -0.12
N PHE A 72 0.75 7.39 0.81
CA PHE A 72 1.35 6.08 0.52
C PHE A 72 0.76 5.35 -0.70
N TYR A 73 -0.57 5.31 -0.82
CA TYR A 73 -1.24 4.63 -1.93
C TYR A 73 -1.00 5.30 -3.28
N ASP A 74 -0.90 6.62 -3.33
CA ASP A 74 -0.74 7.39 -4.57
C ASP A 74 0.61 7.09 -5.27
N PHE A 75 1.59 6.64 -4.49
CA PHE A 75 2.93 6.31 -4.97
C PHE A 75 3.16 4.80 -5.14
N LEU A 76 2.15 3.96 -4.86
CA LEU A 76 2.23 2.54 -5.19
C LEU A 76 2.12 2.35 -6.71
N PRO A 77 2.95 1.48 -7.31
CA PRO A 77 2.86 1.15 -8.72
C PRO A 77 1.43 0.72 -9.09
N HIS A 78 0.91 1.16 -10.23
CA HIS A 78 -0.43 0.80 -10.74
C HIS A 78 -1.63 1.14 -9.85
N PHE A 79 -1.47 1.82 -8.70
CA PHE A 79 -2.61 2.17 -7.85
C PHE A 79 -3.50 3.23 -8.51
N ALA A 80 -2.92 4.24 -9.15
CA ALA A 80 -3.66 5.23 -9.93
C ALA A 80 -4.41 4.59 -11.12
N ASP A 81 -3.82 3.57 -11.75
CA ASP A 81 -4.47 2.80 -12.82
C ASP A 81 -5.65 1.98 -12.27
N LEU A 82 -5.47 1.34 -11.10
CA LEU A 82 -6.54 0.62 -10.41
C LEU A 82 -7.73 1.54 -10.10
N GLU A 83 -7.48 2.70 -9.51
CA GLU A 83 -8.57 3.65 -9.25
C GLU A 83 -9.29 4.10 -10.53
N ARG A 84 -8.53 4.32 -11.61
CA ARG A 84 -9.11 4.69 -12.91
C ARG A 84 -9.99 3.58 -13.46
N GLU A 85 -9.52 2.33 -13.43
CA GLU A 85 -10.29 1.19 -13.93
C GLU A 85 -11.54 0.93 -13.08
N CYS A 86 -11.45 1.04 -11.75
CA CYS A 86 -12.62 0.95 -10.87
C CYS A 86 -13.65 2.04 -11.18
N ARG A 87 -13.22 3.30 -11.37
CA ARG A 87 -14.12 4.40 -11.77
C ARG A 87 -14.76 4.15 -13.14
N GLN A 88 -14.00 3.62 -14.10
CA GLN A 88 -14.53 3.26 -15.42
C GLN A 88 -15.55 2.12 -15.33
N LEU A 89 -15.31 1.13 -14.46
CA LEU A 89 -16.25 0.04 -14.21
C LEU A 89 -17.56 0.59 -13.66
N GLN A 90 -17.51 1.53 -12.71
CA GLN A 90 -18.70 2.20 -12.15
C GLN A 90 -19.47 2.99 -13.22
N GLN A 91 -18.77 3.78 -14.04
CA GLN A 91 -19.38 4.63 -15.06
C GLN A 91 -20.05 3.83 -16.20
N ASN A 92 -19.46 2.70 -16.56
CA ASN A 92 -19.97 1.84 -17.63
C ASN A 92 -20.94 0.78 -17.10
N TRP A 93 -21.27 0.81 -15.80
CA TRP A 93 -22.13 -0.19 -15.21
C TRP A 93 -23.58 0.00 -15.66
N PRO A 94 -24.25 -1.03 -16.19
CA PRO A 94 -25.58 -0.89 -16.79
C PRO A 94 -26.70 -0.68 -15.77
N ASP A 95 -26.48 -1.06 -14.51
CA ASP A 95 -27.50 -1.02 -13.45
C ASP A 95 -27.22 0.12 -12.46
N ILE A 96 -28.01 1.20 -12.55
CA ILE A 96 -27.83 2.39 -11.72
C ILE A 96 -28.18 2.10 -10.23
N ASP A 97 -29.09 1.16 -9.98
CA ASP A 97 -29.59 0.85 -8.64
C ASP A 97 -28.70 -0.17 -7.92
N LYS A 98 -27.83 -0.86 -8.65
CA LYS A 98 -26.92 -1.87 -8.12
C LYS A 98 -25.47 -1.60 -8.54
N PRO A 99 -24.64 -1.00 -7.67
CA PRO A 99 -23.23 -0.77 -8.01
C PRO A 99 -22.51 -2.11 -8.26
N PRO A 100 -21.39 -2.08 -9.01
CA PRO A 100 -20.61 -3.28 -9.27
C PRO A 100 -20.17 -3.94 -7.97
N SER A 101 -20.03 -5.26 -8.00
CA SER A 101 -19.56 -6.05 -6.86
C SER A 101 -18.05 -6.31 -6.95
N ILE A 102 -17.45 -6.77 -5.84
CA ILE A 102 -16.05 -7.21 -5.84
C ILE A 102 -15.83 -8.31 -6.89
N ASP A 103 -16.79 -9.23 -7.06
CA ASP A 103 -16.69 -10.30 -8.06
C ASP A 103 -16.64 -9.77 -9.50
N ASP A 104 -17.29 -8.63 -9.77
CA ASP A 104 -17.24 -7.97 -11.07
C ASP A 104 -15.87 -7.33 -11.28
N ALA A 105 -15.33 -6.64 -10.26
CA ALA A 105 -13.97 -6.11 -10.31
C ALA A 105 -12.92 -7.20 -10.56
N LEU A 106 -13.07 -8.38 -9.94
CA LEU A 106 -12.17 -9.52 -10.18
C LEU A 106 -12.20 -10.05 -11.63
N ARG A 107 -13.27 -9.79 -12.38
CA ARG A 107 -13.44 -10.24 -13.77
C ARG A 107 -12.98 -9.21 -14.79
N PHE A 108 -13.19 -7.92 -14.50
CA PHE A 108 -13.03 -6.85 -15.48
C PHE A 108 -11.76 -6.02 -15.31
N LEU A 109 -11.10 -6.06 -14.14
CA LEU A 109 -9.83 -5.35 -13.94
C LEU A 109 -8.70 -6.00 -14.74
N SER A 110 -7.78 -5.16 -15.24
CA SER A 110 -6.58 -5.62 -15.92
C SER A 110 -5.65 -6.38 -14.97
N PRO A 111 -4.79 -7.28 -15.47
CA PRO A 111 -3.93 -8.11 -14.61
C PRO A 111 -3.04 -7.32 -13.61
N PRO A 112 -2.42 -6.18 -13.98
CA PRO A 112 -1.65 -5.36 -13.04
C PRO A 112 -2.51 -4.75 -11.92
N CYS A 113 -3.69 -4.23 -12.25
CA CYS A 113 -4.64 -3.66 -11.29
C CYS A 113 -5.21 -4.74 -10.37
N LEU A 114 -5.52 -5.91 -10.94
CA LEU A 114 -6.01 -7.07 -10.21
C LEU A 114 -5.01 -7.56 -9.17
N ASP A 115 -3.71 -7.64 -9.50
CA ASP A 115 -2.68 -8.10 -8.53
C ASP A 115 -2.66 -7.22 -7.27
N ILE A 116 -2.87 -5.92 -7.40
CA ILE A 116 -2.95 -5.02 -6.24
C ILE A 116 -4.29 -5.14 -5.55
N PHE A 117 -5.38 -5.14 -6.31
CA PHE A 117 -6.74 -5.20 -5.77
C PHE A 117 -6.93 -6.40 -4.82
N ILE A 118 -6.45 -7.59 -5.20
CA ILE A 118 -6.55 -8.80 -4.35
C ILE A 118 -5.70 -8.74 -3.07
N GLN A 119 -4.69 -7.85 -3.02
CA GLN A 119 -3.85 -7.64 -1.83
C GLN A 119 -4.49 -6.70 -0.83
N LEU A 120 -5.49 -5.90 -1.25
CA LEU A 120 -6.17 -4.95 -0.37
C LEU A 120 -7.14 -5.67 0.59
N PRO A 121 -7.36 -5.11 1.79
CA PRO A 121 -8.45 -5.52 2.67
C PRO A 121 -9.82 -5.42 1.96
N ARG A 122 -10.77 -6.29 2.33
CA ARG A 122 -12.13 -6.27 1.75
C ARG A 122 -12.82 -4.91 1.86
N SER A 123 -12.60 -4.18 2.95
CA SER A 123 -13.14 -2.83 3.14
C SER A 123 -12.64 -1.84 2.09
N ASP A 124 -11.36 -1.94 1.71
CA ASP A 124 -10.77 -1.06 0.69
C ASP A 124 -11.17 -1.50 -0.71
N GLN A 125 -11.31 -2.81 -0.95
CA GLN A 125 -11.89 -3.33 -2.19
C GLN A 125 -13.31 -2.82 -2.40
N ASP A 126 -14.18 -2.95 -1.38
CA ASP A 126 -15.55 -2.43 -1.42
C ASP A 126 -15.59 -0.91 -1.67
N ARG A 127 -14.70 -0.15 -1.03
CA ARG A 127 -14.61 1.31 -1.20
C ARG A 127 -14.18 1.73 -2.61
N LEU A 128 -13.35 0.93 -3.28
CA LEU A 128 -12.91 1.23 -4.64
C LEU A 128 -13.97 0.90 -5.68
N VAL A 129 -14.77 -0.14 -5.42
CA VAL A 129 -15.77 -0.62 -6.38
C VAL A 129 -17.12 0.10 -6.25
N LYS A 130 -17.50 0.56 -5.06
CA LYS A 130 -18.75 1.31 -4.82
C LYS A 130 -18.54 2.82 -4.93
#